data_AF-A0A0G4GX27-F1
#
_entry.id   AF-A0A0G4GX27-F1
#
_cell.length_a   1.000
_cell.length_b   1.000
_cell.length_c   1.000
_cell.angle_alpha   90.00
_cell.angle_beta   90.00
_cell.angle_gamma   90.00
#
_symmetry.space_group_name_H-M   'P 1'
#
loop_
_entity.id
_entity.type
_entity.pdbx_description
1 polymer ?
#
loop_
_entity_poly.entity_id
_entity_poly.type
_entity_poly.pdbx_seq_one_letter_code
_entity_poly.pdbx_strand_id
1 'polypeptide(L)'
;MTRDVEEGDNIRSLGEEEPPAYEEESGGRETGKETLRKSGSILPVSCRCVWRNLLVFALYALMIAVFVVFAILMFRTNDRGVFAFSLFLLAAGPAVFYVILFVCRFRRSLFLIQIVHCITETVIYMAGLIPLVIGIDELLKLAFGPERRNVFGPVGVLLLHSFFMSFFRAGFLEETLKYLVARRLLWKDHVVDPRALLVYGLSAGASFAVFENLMYVFLASGGEQAGLWTGLARSIVSIPVHCVCGMIMGSRLGHQKFLLTRGGFLRIIWVPTVLHGTFNFSIYILGGMDEAVGEKWSDGVTSGTIFGTLLVVLGVGAVVARFDVVKLERFPQSDVPELFKEGLVSAPDHMLEGICPRQHAKDAFCCAPRWCCDCRGAEAREVWPLKPDVWDEGVLPLLEKGDVRAALRKLNGETVQTPNAWNGREGDRQRAPGEATTSRQMGRNPTYT
;
A
#
# COMPACT_ATOMS: atom_id res chain seq x y z
N MET A 1 -3.11 1.92 82.45
CA MET A 1 -1.89 2.41 81.78
C MET A 1 -2.20 2.46 80.29
N THR A 2 -3.03 3.39 79.78
CA THR A 2 -2.78 4.83 79.48
C THR A 2 -1.56 5.00 78.57
N ARG A 3 -1.65 5.51 77.34
CA ARG A 3 -2.28 6.77 76.86
C ARG A 3 -2.57 6.67 75.35
N ASP A 4 -3.78 6.97 74.88
CA ASP A 4 -4.35 8.30 74.49
C ASP A 4 -3.86 8.72 73.09
N VAL A 5 -4.66 8.59 72.02
CA VAL A 5 -5.76 9.48 71.51
C VAL A 5 -5.22 10.83 71.02
N GLU A 6 -5.39 11.15 69.73
CA GLU A 6 -6.21 12.30 69.30
C GLU A 6 -6.27 12.47 67.78
N GLU A 7 -7.51 12.72 67.36
CA GLU A 7 -8.04 13.16 66.08
C GLU A 7 -7.89 14.68 65.98
N GLY A 8 -7.74 15.26 64.78
CA GLY A 8 -7.55 16.71 64.65
C GLY A 8 -7.72 17.25 63.24
N ASP A 9 -8.96 17.60 62.91
CA ASP A 9 -9.28 18.64 61.93
C ASP A 9 -8.72 20.00 62.40
N ASN A 10 -8.10 20.76 61.49
CA ASN A 10 -8.10 22.22 61.62
C ASN A 10 -7.90 22.94 60.28
N ILE A 11 -8.96 23.67 59.92
CA ILE A 11 -9.02 24.70 58.89
C ILE A 11 -8.25 25.94 59.39
N ARG A 12 -7.41 26.56 58.54
CA ARG A 12 -7.25 28.02 58.51
C ARG A 12 -6.66 28.52 57.19
N SER A 13 -7.42 29.45 56.62
CA SER A 13 -7.21 30.36 55.50
C SER A 13 -5.95 31.24 55.57
N LEU A 14 -5.62 31.86 54.42
CA LEU A 14 -4.80 33.07 54.13
C LEU A 14 -3.68 32.72 53.13
N GLY A 15 -3.45 33.38 52.00
CA GLY A 15 -4.14 34.45 51.26
C GLY A 15 -3.63 34.42 49.81
N GLU A 16 -4.32 35.13 48.93
CA GLU A 16 -3.96 35.32 47.52
C GLU A 16 -2.63 36.09 47.40
N GLU A 17 -1.67 35.56 46.65
CA GLU A 17 -0.54 36.33 46.13
C GLU A 17 -0.59 36.29 44.60
N GLU A 18 -0.99 37.43 44.01
CA GLU A 18 -0.86 37.71 42.59
C GLU A 18 0.62 37.82 42.20
N PRO A 19 1.07 37.28 41.05
CA PRO A 19 2.39 37.59 40.51
C PRO A 19 2.38 39.01 39.89
N PRO A 20 3.50 39.75 39.99
CA PRO A 20 3.53 41.16 39.67
C PRO A 20 3.43 41.43 38.18
N ALA A 21 2.66 42.46 37.85
CA ALA A 21 2.67 43.12 36.55
C ALA A 21 4.07 43.69 36.26
N TYR A 22 4.62 43.39 35.09
CA TYR A 22 5.76 44.10 34.53
C TYR A 22 5.37 44.71 33.18
N GLU A 23 5.88 45.91 32.99
CA GLU A 23 5.42 46.96 32.09
C GLU A 23 5.67 46.65 30.60
N GLU A 24 4.82 47.24 29.76
CA GLU A 24 4.99 47.32 28.31
C GLU A 24 6.21 48.16 27.95
N GLU A 25 7.21 47.57 27.30
CA GLU A 25 8.14 48.30 26.44
C GLU A 25 7.90 47.94 24.96
N SER A 26 7.41 48.95 24.26
CA SER A 26 7.24 49.02 22.81
C SER A 26 8.59 49.04 22.08
N GLY A 27 8.80 48.16 21.10
CA GLY A 27 9.93 48.31 20.17
C GLY A 27 10.22 47.15 19.22
N GLY A 28 9.59 47.15 18.04
CA GLY A 28 10.29 46.92 16.77
C GLY A 28 10.58 45.48 16.28
N ARG A 29 9.92 45.17 15.15
CA ARG A 29 10.45 44.49 13.94
C ARG A 29 10.31 42.96 13.81
N GLU A 30 9.29 42.60 13.03
CA GLU A 30 9.20 41.52 12.01
C GLU A 30 10.20 40.35 12.09
N THR A 31 9.68 39.12 12.29
CA THR A 31 9.60 38.04 11.28
C THR A 31 9.27 36.71 11.96
N GLY A 32 8.43 35.88 11.32
CA GLY A 32 8.25 34.47 11.69
C GLY A 32 6.90 34.15 12.31
N LYS A 33 5.90 33.88 11.47
CA LYS A 33 4.67 33.17 11.87
C LYS A 33 5.01 31.71 12.19
N GLU A 34 5.54 31.46 13.38
CA GLU A 34 5.71 30.12 13.91
C GLU A 34 4.38 29.67 14.52
N THR A 35 3.56 28.98 13.71
CA THR A 35 2.32 28.38 14.20
C THR A 35 2.65 27.03 14.82
N LEU A 36 2.89 27.05 16.13
CA LEU A 36 2.85 25.88 17.01
C LEU A 36 1.50 25.17 16.83
N ARG A 37 1.49 24.12 16.02
CA ARG A 37 0.33 23.28 15.75
C ARG A 37 0.03 22.43 16.98
N LYS A 38 -0.83 22.94 17.85
CA LYS A 38 -1.41 22.16 18.95
C LYS A 38 -2.10 20.90 18.39
N SER A 39 -1.62 19.77 18.89
CA SER A 39 -2.23 18.46 18.79
C SER A 39 -3.70 18.51 19.25
N GLY A 40 -4.62 17.93 18.46
CA GLY A 40 -5.97 17.57 18.93
C GLY A 40 -7.19 18.13 18.20
N SER A 41 -7.07 19.06 17.24
CA SER A 41 -8.24 19.55 16.49
C SER A 41 -8.44 18.77 15.18
N ILE A 42 -9.63 18.16 15.01
CA ILE A 42 -10.11 17.68 13.71
C ILE A 42 -10.06 18.87 12.74
N LEU A 43 -9.09 18.88 11.84
CA LEU A 43 -8.95 19.95 10.85
C LEU A 43 -10.23 20.01 10.01
N PRO A 44 -10.83 21.20 9.82
CA PRO A 44 -12.03 21.31 8.99
C PRO A 44 -11.71 20.79 7.60
N VAL A 45 -12.51 19.84 7.12
CA VAL A 45 -12.39 19.34 5.75
C VAL A 45 -12.65 20.53 4.83
N SER A 46 -11.61 21.05 4.17
CA SER A 46 -11.82 22.20 3.30
C SER A 46 -12.79 21.84 2.19
N CYS A 47 -13.68 22.78 1.82
CA CYS A 47 -14.65 22.61 0.75
C CYS A 47 -13.98 22.09 -0.55
N ARG A 48 -12.75 22.53 -0.84
CA ARG A 48 -11.93 22.05 -1.97
C ARG A 48 -11.61 20.56 -1.92
N CYS A 49 -11.42 19.98 -0.73
CA CYS A 49 -11.15 18.54 -0.57
C CYS A 49 -12.40 17.71 -0.87
N VAL A 50 -13.56 18.17 -0.39
CA VAL A 50 -14.86 17.53 -0.65
C VAL A 50 -15.16 17.53 -2.15
N TRP A 51 -15.04 18.68 -2.81
CA TRP A 51 -15.28 18.80 -4.25
C TRP A 51 -14.35 17.91 -5.08
N ARG A 52 -13.07 17.79 -4.70
CA ARG A 52 -12.14 16.92 -5.41
C ARG A 52 -12.51 15.44 -5.27
N ASN A 53 -12.96 15.00 -4.09
CA ASN A 53 -13.42 13.63 -3.90
C ASN A 53 -14.72 13.36 -4.67
N LEU A 54 -15.68 14.28 -4.60
CA LEU A 54 -16.92 14.19 -5.38
C LEU A 54 -16.64 14.12 -6.88
N LEU A 55 -15.68 14.90 -7.39
CA LEU A 55 -15.26 14.83 -8.79
C LEU A 55 -14.71 13.45 -9.15
N VAL A 56 -13.87 12.85 -8.31
CA VAL A 56 -13.35 11.49 -8.56
C VAL A 56 -14.47 10.46 -8.60
N PHE A 57 -15.42 10.52 -7.66
CA PHE A 57 -16.59 9.63 -7.68
C PHE A 57 -17.47 9.86 -8.91
N ALA A 58 -17.67 11.12 -9.32
CA ALA A 58 -18.44 11.45 -10.51
C ALA A 58 -17.77 10.93 -11.79
N LEU A 59 -16.45 11.07 -11.92
CA LEU A 59 -15.68 10.53 -13.05
C LEU A 59 -15.72 9.00 -13.10
N TYR A 60 -15.63 8.35 -11.93
CA TYR A 60 -15.74 6.89 -11.83
C TYR A 60 -17.14 6.40 -12.25
N ALA A 61 -18.18 7.03 -11.73
CA ALA A 61 -19.57 6.72 -12.08
C ALA A 61 -19.84 6.97 -13.58
N LEU A 62 -19.34 8.08 -14.13
CA LEU A 62 -19.45 8.40 -15.55
C LEU A 62 -18.78 7.34 -16.42
N MET A 63 -17.56 6.91 -16.07
CA MET A 63 -16.85 5.86 -16.78
C MET A 63 -17.63 4.54 -16.77
N ILE A 64 -18.14 4.11 -15.62
CA ILE A 64 -18.98 2.90 -15.52
C ILE A 64 -20.23 3.05 -16.39
N ALA A 65 -20.92 4.19 -16.31
CA ALA A 65 -22.11 4.46 -17.12
C ALA A 65 -21.80 4.38 -18.62
N VAL A 66 -20.69 4.97 -19.07
CA VAL A 66 -20.25 4.90 -20.47
C VAL A 66 -19.98 3.45 -20.89
N PHE A 67 -19.27 2.66 -20.08
CA PHE A 67 -18.99 1.26 -20.40
C PHE A 67 -20.25 0.39 -20.40
N VAL A 68 -21.20 0.62 -19.49
CA VAL A 68 -22.49 -0.08 -19.46
C VAL A 68 -23.33 0.27 -20.68
N VAL A 69 -23.47 1.56 -21.01
CA VAL A 69 -24.21 2.00 -22.19
C VAL A 69 -23.58 1.41 -23.45
N PHE A 70 -22.25 1.47 -23.56
CA PHE A 70 -21.52 0.85 -24.66
C PHE A 70 -21.81 -0.65 -24.74
N ALA A 71 -21.74 -1.38 -23.62
CA ALA A 71 -22.03 -2.81 -23.60
C ALA A 71 -23.48 -3.15 -23.99
N ILE A 72 -24.46 -2.38 -23.54
CA ILE A 72 -25.87 -2.54 -23.93
C ILE A 72 -26.05 -2.29 -25.44
N LEU A 73 -25.39 -1.27 -25.99
CA LEU A 73 -25.46 -0.99 -27.42
C LEU A 73 -24.82 -2.12 -28.23
N MET A 74 -23.66 -2.62 -27.82
CA MET A 74 -22.97 -3.72 -28.51
C MET A 74 -23.68 -5.06 -28.36
N PHE A 75 -24.37 -5.29 -27.24
CA PHE A 75 -25.24 -6.46 -27.09
C PHE A 75 -26.35 -6.45 -28.16
N ARG A 76 -26.90 -5.26 -28.48
CA ARG A 76 -27.94 -5.12 -29.51
C ARG A 76 -27.45 -5.28 -30.94
N THR A 77 -26.16 -5.07 -31.21
CA THR A 77 -25.61 -5.26 -32.57
C THR A 77 -25.38 -6.74 -32.90
N ASN A 78 -25.50 -7.64 -31.91
CA ASN A 78 -25.28 -9.09 -32.05
C ASN A 78 -23.86 -9.45 -32.56
N ASP A 79 -22.91 -8.51 -32.47
CA ASP A 79 -21.50 -8.75 -32.72
C ASP A 79 -20.82 -9.21 -31.42
N ARG A 80 -20.57 -10.52 -31.33
CA ARG A 80 -19.98 -11.14 -30.14
C ARG A 80 -18.58 -10.60 -29.82
N GLY A 81 -17.80 -10.21 -30.83
CA GLY A 81 -16.44 -9.70 -30.62
C GLY A 81 -16.46 -8.33 -29.95
N VAL A 82 -17.29 -7.42 -30.46
CA VAL A 82 -17.39 -6.07 -29.92
C VAL A 82 -18.11 -6.06 -28.56
N PHE A 83 -19.10 -6.93 -28.37
CA PHE A 83 -19.71 -7.12 -27.06
C PHE A 83 -18.72 -7.68 -26.04
N ALA A 84 -17.94 -8.70 -26.38
CA ALA A 84 -16.88 -9.21 -25.50
C ALA A 84 -15.87 -8.11 -25.13
N PHE A 85 -15.46 -7.26 -26.08
CA PHE A 85 -14.60 -6.13 -25.79
C PHE A 85 -15.25 -5.14 -24.79
N SER A 86 -16.54 -4.86 -24.93
CA SER A 86 -17.27 -3.99 -23.99
C SER A 86 -17.31 -4.57 -22.56
N LEU A 87 -17.47 -5.89 -22.44
CA LEU A 87 -17.41 -6.59 -21.15
C LEU A 87 -16.01 -6.55 -20.54
N PHE A 88 -14.97 -6.67 -21.37
CA PHE A 88 -13.59 -6.51 -20.94
C PHE A 88 -13.34 -5.10 -20.35
N LEU A 89 -13.83 -4.05 -21.01
CA LEU A 89 -13.72 -2.68 -20.50
C LEU A 89 -14.43 -2.51 -19.16
N LEU A 90 -15.62 -3.08 -18.99
CA LEU A 90 -16.36 -3.02 -17.73
C LEU A 90 -15.66 -3.81 -16.60
N ALA A 91 -15.04 -4.94 -16.94
CA ALA A 91 -14.32 -5.79 -16.00
C ALA A 91 -12.97 -5.21 -15.56
N ALA A 92 -12.20 -4.60 -16.48
CA ALA A 92 -10.83 -4.17 -16.23
C ALA A 92 -10.68 -2.65 -16.01
N GLY A 93 -11.45 -1.85 -16.74
CA GLY A 93 -11.33 -0.40 -16.76
C GLY A 93 -11.44 0.27 -15.38
N PRO A 94 -12.35 -0.12 -14.48
CA PRO A 94 -12.43 0.51 -13.17
C PRO A 94 -11.22 0.25 -12.26
N ALA A 95 -10.57 -0.90 -12.37
CA ALA A 95 -9.33 -1.17 -11.65
C ALA A 95 -8.17 -0.33 -12.21
N VAL A 96 -8.08 -0.23 -13.54
CA VAL A 96 -7.10 0.63 -14.23
C VAL A 96 -7.30 2.10 -13.85
N PHE A 97 -8.54 2.57 -13.73
CA PHE A 97 -8.86 3.93 -13.28
C PHE A 97 -8.25 4.23 -11.91
N TYR A 98 -8.41 3.34 -10.92
CA TYR A 98 -7.83 3.54 -9.59
C TYR A 98 -6.30 3.54 -9.60
N VAL A 99 -5.68 2.64 -10.36
CA VAL A 99 -4.21 2.60 -10.49
C VAL A 99 -3.71 3.91 -11.12
N ILE A 100 -4.31 4.37 -12.23
CA ILE A 100 -3.94 5.63 -12.88
C ILE A 100 -4.13 6.81 -11.92
N LEU A 101 -5.26 6.89 -11.22
CA LEU A 101 -5.55 7.96 -10.27
C LEU A 101 -4.44 8.09 -9.21
N PHE A 102 -4.07 6.96 -8.58
CA PHE A 102 -3.08 6.95 -7.50
C PHE A 102 -1.66 7.14 -8.02
N VAL A 103 -1.32 6.58 -9.18
CA VAL A 103 -0.03 6.82 -9.84
C VAL A 103 0.12 8.29 -10.21
N CYS A 104 -0.89 8.93 -10.82
CA CYS A 104 -0.86 10.36 -11.12
C CYS A 104 -0.74 11.20 -9.84
N ARG A 105 -1.48 10.84 -8.79
CA ARG A 105 -1.47 11.56 -7.52
C ARG A 105 -0.14 11.46 -6.78
N PHE A 106 0.56 10.33 -6.90
CA PHE A 106 1.78 10.02 -6.16
C PHE A 106 3.00 9.78 -7.04
N ARG A 107 2.99 10.28 -8.28
CA ARG A 107 4.05 10.04 -9.29
C ARG A 107 5.47 10.33 -8.82
N ARG A 108 5.64 11.28 -7.89
CA ARG A 108 6.94 11.64 -7.31
C ARG A 108 7.47 10.58 -6.35
N SER A 109 6.59 9.85 -5.68
CA SER A 109 6.95 8.82 -4.70
C SER A 109 7.29 7.47 -5.32
N LEU A 110 7.23 7.35 -6.66
CA LEU A 110 7.12 6.07 -7.34
C LEU A 110 8.03 5.98 -8.55
N PHE A 111 8.50 4.77 -8.83
CA PHE A 111 8.93 4.39 -10.17
C PHE A 111 7.78 3.71 -10.92
N LEU A 112 7.46 4.19 -12.13
CA LEU A 112 6.41 3.60 -12.97
C LEU A 112 6.73 2.15 -13.34
N ILE A 113 8.00 1.85 -13.63
CA ILE A 113 8.42 0.49 -13.94
C ILE A 113 8.20 -0.46 -12.75
N GLN A 114 8.33 0.03 -11.52
CA GLN A 114 8.06 -0.76 -10.32
C GLN A 114 6.58 -1.11 -10.20
N ILE A 115 5.67 -0.22 -10.62
CA ILE A 115 4.23 -0.51 -10.69
C ILE A 115 3.97 -1.64 -11.70
N VAL A 116 4.59 -1.56 -12.88
CA VAL A 116 4.47 -2.60 -13.90
C VAL A 116 4.98 -3.94 -13.37
N HIS A 117 6.11 -3.97 -12.67
CA HIS A 117 6.62 -5.20 -12.06
C HIS A 117 5.67 -5.76 -11.00
N CYS A 118 5.08 -4.92 -10.15
CA CYS A 118 4.07 -5.37 -9.19
C CYS A 118 2.88 -6.02 -9.90
N ILE A 119 2.37 -5.38 -10.96
CA ILE A 119 1.26 -5.93 -11.76
C ILE A 119 1.67 -7.26 -12.40
N THR A 120 2.83 -7.35 -13.04
CA THR A 120 3.30 -8.59 -13.68
C THR A 120 3.47 -9.73 -12.67
N GLU A 121 4.04 -9.46 -11.50
CA GLU A 121 4.19 -10.48 -10.45
C GLU A 121 2.84 -10.97 -9.93
N THR A 122 1.87 -10.07 -9.74
CA THR A 122 0.53 -10.48 -9.33
C THR A 122 -0.12 -11.40 -10.35
N VAL A 123 0.10 -11.15 -11.65
CA VAL A 123 -0.36 -12.01 -12.75
C VAL A 123 0.29 -13.39 -12.65
N ILE A 124 1.61 -13.44 -12.45
CA ILE A 124 2.35 -14.70 -12.32
C ILE A 124 1.88 -15.49 -11.09
N TYR A 125 1.73 -14.82 -9.95
CA TYR A 125 1.26 -15.45 -8.70
C TYR A 125 -0.17 -15.96 -8.84
N MET A 126 -1.06 -15.20 -9.51
CA MET A 126 -2.41 -15.64 -9.80
C MET A 126 -2.42 -16.87 -10.72
N ALA A 127 -1.64 -16.86 -11.81
CA ALA A 127 -1.52 -18.00 -12.71
C ALA A 127 -1.04 -19.28 -11.99
N GLY A 128 -0.07 -19.14 -11.08
CA GLY A 128 0.38 -20.25 -10.22
C GLY A 128 -0.65 -20.68 -9.17
N LEU A 129 -1.52 -19.78 -8.71
CA LEU A 129 -2.57 -20.07 -7.74
C LEU A 129 -3.71 -20.89 -8.34
N ILE A 130 -4.08 -20.66 -9.60
CA ILE A 130 -5.22 -21.31 -10.27
C ILE A 130 -5.25 -22.84 -10.08
N PRO A 131 -4.20 -23.62 -10.40
CA PRO A 131 -4.24 -25.08 -10.24
C PRO A 131 -4.37 -25.50 -8.78
N LEU A 132 -3.73 -24.79 -7.85
CA LEU A 132 -3.85 -25.05 -6.41
C LEU A 132 -5.30 -24.83 -5.95
N VAL A 133 -5.90 -23.73 -6.38
CA VAL A 133 -7.29 -23.38 -6.05
C VAL A 133 -8.27 -24.41 -6.62
N ILE A 134 -8.09 -24.86 -7.86
CA ILE A 134 -8.91 -25.93 -8.44
C ILE A 134 -8.81 -27.21 -7.59
N GLY A 135 -7.59 -27.59 -7.17
CA GLY A 135 -7.40 -28.74 -6.29
C GLY A 135 -8.07 -28.59 -4.93
N ILE A 136 -8.02 -27.40 -4.34
CA ILE A 136 -8.72 -27.09 -3.07
C ILE A 136 -10.24 -27.15 -3.26
N ASP A 137 -10.77 -26.62 -4.35
CA ASP A 137 -12.21 -26.63 -4.65
C ASP A 137 -12.73 -28.08 -4.74
N GLU A 138 -12.00 -28.98 -5.41
CA GLU A 138 -12.35 -30.41 -5.46
C GLU A 138 -12.24 -31.09 -4.09
N LEU A 139 -11.19 -30.78 -3.31
CA LEU A 139 -11.05 -31.29 -1.95
C LEU A 139 -12.22 -30.86 -1.04
N LEU A 140 -12.62 -29.59 -1.13
CA LEU A 140 -13.72 -29.05 -0.32
C LEU A 140 -15.07 -29.65 -0.74
N LYS A 141 -15.29 -29.91 -2.03
CA LYS A 141 -16.47 -30.67 -2.51
C LYS A 141 -16.51 -32.08 -1.95
N LEU A 142 -15.37 -32.75 -1.83
CA LEU A 142 -15.30 -34.09 -1.21
C LEU A 142 -15.49 -34.03 0.31
N ALA A 143 -14.90 -33.03 0.96
CA ALA A 143 -14.97 -32.85 2.42
C ALA A 143 -16.37 -32.45 2.90
N PHE A 144 -17.10 -31.66 2.10
CA PHE A 144 -18.40 -31.09 2.42
C PHE A 144 -19.47 -31.41 1.35
N GLY A 145 -19.37 -32.58 0.71
CA GLY A 145 -20.31 -33.00 -0.32
C GLY A 145 -21.70 -33.39 0.21
N PRO A 146 -22.66 -33.71 -0.69
CA PRO A 146 -24.03 -34.10 -0.31
C PRO A 146 -24.10 -35.25 0.70
N GLU A 147 -23.16 -36.21 0.62
CA GLU A 147 -23.06 -37.35 1.54
C GLU A 147 -22.85 -36.93 3.01
N ARG A 148 -22.32 -35.72 3.25
CA ARG A 148 -22.08 -35.18 4.60
C ARG A 148 -23.30 -34.50 5.20
N ARG A 149 -24.39 -34.33 4.43
CA ARG A 149 -25.64 -33.74 4.91
C ARG A 149 -26.27 -34.57 6.04
N ASN A 150 -26.03 -35.87 6.08
CA ASN A 150 -26.50 -36.75 7.16
C ASN A 150 -25.81 -36.51 8.51
N VAL A 151 -24.62 -35.89 8.51
CA VAL A 151 -23.83 -35.62 9.72
C VAL A 151 -24.04 -34.19 10.21
N PHE A 152 -23.97 -33.21 9.30
CA PHE A 152 -23.98 -31.78 9.66
C PHE A 152 -25.29 -31.06 9.28
N GLY A 153 -26.22 -31.74 8.62
CA GLY A 153 -27.40 -31.12 8.01
C GLY A 153 -27.06 -30.32 6.74
N PRO A 154 -28.04 -30.04 5.86
CA PRO A 154 -27.81 -29.26 4.64
C PRO A 154 -27.25 -27.86 4.91
N VAL A 155 -27.80 -27.16 5.90
CA VAL A 155 -27.35 -25.82 6.29
C VAL A 155 -25.95 -25.86 6.90
N GLY A 156 -25.65 -26.82 7.77
CA GLY A 156 -24.31 -26.93 8.37
C GLY A 156 -23.22 -27.20 7.33
N VAL A 157 -23.51 -28.07 6.35
CA VAL A 157 -22.62 -28.32 5.20
C VAL A 157 -22.41 -27.04 4.39
N LEU A 158 -23.47 -26.30 4.07
CA LEU A 158 -23.40 -25.04 3.35
C LEU A 158 -22.51 -24.02 4.08
N LEU A 159 -22.70 -23.84 5.38
CA LEU A 159 -21.94 -22.88 6.19
C LEU A 159 -20.45 -23.22 6.22
N LEU A 160 -20.11 -24.49 6.49
CA LEU A 160 -18.71 -24.93 6.53
C LEU A 160 -18.03 -24.82 5.16
N HIS A 161 -18.68 -25.32 4.11
CA HIS A 161 -18.17 -25.20 2.76
C HIS A 161 -17.96 -23.72 2.36
N SER A 162 -18.97 -22.88 2.59
CA SER A 162 -18.88 -21.44 2.31
C SER A 162 -17.75 -20.77 3.10
N PHE A 163 -17.56 -21.14 4.37
CA PHE A 163 -16.50 -20.57 5.20
C PHE A 163 -15.12 -20.87 4.63
N PHE A 164 -14.83 -22.14 4.30
CA PHE A 164 -13.53 -22.52 3.74
C PHE A 164 -13.30 -21.96 2.33
N MET A 165 -14.33 -21.97 1.47
CA MET A 165 -14.26 -21.34 0.14
C MET A 165 -13.93 -19.85 0.25
N SER A 166 -14.54 -19.16 1.22
CA SER A 166 -14.48 -17.71 1.29
C SER A 166 -13.27 -17.19 2.05
N PHE A 167 -13.03 -17.67 3.27
CA PHE A 167 -11.98 -17.13 4.14
C PHE A 167 -10.63 -17.79 3.91
N PHE A 168 -10.58 -19.09 3.63
CA PHE A 168 -9.32 -19.79 3.39
C PHE A 168 -8.92 -19.71 1.92
N ARG A 169 -9.72 -20.29 1.03
CA ARG A 169 -9.39 -20.45 -0.39
C ARG A 169 -9.29 -19.11 -1.12
N ALA A 170 -10.27 -18.23 -0.98
CA ALA A 170 -10.23 -16.91 -1.62
C ALA A 170 -9.53 -15.85 -0.74
N GLY A 171 -10.06 -15.59 0.45
CA GLY A 171 -9.60 -14.49 1.30
C GLY A 171 -8.17 -14.64 1.82
N PHE A 172 -7.75 -15.81 2.30
CA PHE A 172 -6.42 -15.97 2.88
C PHE A 172 -5.35 -16.15 1.80
N LEU A 173 -5.55 -17.09 0.86
CA LEU A 173 -4.55 -17.38 -0.17
C LEU A 173 -4.30 -16.18 -1.09
N GLU A 174 -5.34 -15.53 -1.58
CA GLU A 174 -5.16 -14.41 -2.51
C GLU A 174 -4.56 -13.18 -1.83
N GLU A 175 -5.01 -12.83 -0.62
CA GLU A 175 -4.42 -11.70 0.12
C GLU A 175 -2.98 -11.98 0.54
N THR A 176 -2.62 -13.26 0.79
CA THR A 176 -1.23 -13.65 1.02
C THR A 176 -0.35 -13.35 -0.20
N LEU A 177 -0.79 -13.70 -1.41
CA LEU A 177 -0.02 -13.45 -2.63
C LEU A 177 0.11 -11.95 -2.91
N LYS A 178 -0.96 -11.17 -2.74
CA LYS A 178 -0.92 -9.71 -2.84
C LYS A 178 0.06 -9.11 -1.82
N TYR A 179 0.06 -9.63 -0.58
CA TYR A 179 0.99 -9.22 0.46
C TYR A 179 2.45 -9.47 0.04
N LEU A 180 2.78 -10.63 -0.54
CA LEU A 180 4.15 -10.95 -0.94
C LEU A 180 4.72 -9.92 -1.93
N VAL A 181 3.90 -9.48 -2.88
CA VAL A 181 4.26 -8.47 -3.90
C VAL A 181 4.64 -7.13 -3.26
N ALA A 182 3.85 -6.65 -2.29
CA ALA A 182 4.17 -5.40 -1.61
C ALA A 182 5.29 -5.57 -0.56
N ARG A 183 5.35 -6.74 0.11
CA ARG A 183 6.27 -7.01 1.22
C ARG A 183 7.73 -7.05 0.80
N ARG A 184 8.05 -7.49 -0.42
CA ARG A 184 9.43 -7.47 -0.92
C ARG A 184 10.00 -6.05 -1.09
N LEU A 185 9.11 -5.07 -1.31
CA LEU A 185 9.50 -3.67 -1.50
C LEU A 185 9.68 -2.92 -0.18
N LEU A 186 9.15 -3.44 0.93
CA LEU A 186 9.14 -2.79 2.25
C LEU A 186 10.47 -2.11 2.60
N TRP A 187 11.56 -2.86 2.56
CA TRP A 187 12.87 -2.40 3.04
C TRP A 187 13.79 -1.88 1.95
N LYS A 188 13.26 -1.62 0.74
CA LYS A 188 14.04 -1.01 -0.33
C LYS A 188 14.31 0.46 -0.02
N ASP A 189 15.48 0.93 -0.42
CA ASP A 189 15.95 2.30 -0.18
C ASP A 189 15.12 3.36 -0.93
N HIS A 190 14.59 3.03 -2.11
CA HIS A 190 13.70 3.89 -2.89
C HIS A 190 12.29 4.02 -2.28
N VAL A 191 11.94 3.21 -1.28
CA VAL A 191 10.70 3.35 -0.51
C VAL A 191 10.93 4.30 0.66
N VAL A 192 11.17 5.57 0.36
CA VAL A 192 11.49 6.62 1.35
C VAL A 192 10.26 7.30 1.95
N ASP A 193 9.09 7.10 1.35
CA ASP A 193 7.83 7.64 1.89
C ASP A 193 6.69 6.61 1.81
N PRO A 194 5.70 6.66 2.73
CA PRO A 194 4.69 5.62 2.85
C PRO A 194 3.76 5.47 1.65
N ARG A 195 3.66 6.50 0.78
CA ARG A 195 2.76 6.48 -0.38
C ARG A 195 3.19 5.42 -1.38
N ALA A 196 4.49 5.11 -1.46
CA ALA A 196 5.01 4.06 -2.30
C ALA A 196 4.34 2.70 -2.00
N LEU A 197 4.39 2.26 -0.75
CA LEU A 197 3.79 1.01 -0.30
C LEU A 197 2.27 0.99 -0.45
N LEU A 198 1.62 2.13 -0.21
CA LEU A 198 0.18 2.26 -0.44
C LEU A 198 -0.20 2.01 -1.90
N VAL A 199 0.52 2.62 -2.84
CA VAL A 199 0.23 2.46 -4.27
C VAL A 199 0.62 1.08 -4.76
N TYR A 200 1.75 0.51 -4.32
CA TYR A 200 2.12 -0.88 -4.67
C TYR A 200 1.09 -1.89 -4.16
N GLY A 201 0.60 -1.73 -2.93
CA GLY A 201 -0.49 -2.56 -2.38
C GLY A 201 -1.80 -2.40 -3.16
N LEU A 202 -2.19 -1.15 -3.47
CA LEU A 202 -3.37 -0.87 -4.30
C LEU A 202 -3.25 -1.51 -5.68
N SER A 203 -2.08 -1.40 -6.34
CA SER A 203 -1.83 -2.01 -7.64
C SER A 203 -1.97 -3.53 -7.57
N ALA A 204 -1.45 -4.18 -6.53
CA ALA A 204 -1.63 -5.62 -6.35
C ALA A 204 -3.11 -6.03 -6.18
N GLY A 205 -3.86 -5.29 -5.37
CA GLY A 205 -5.30 -5.50 -5.22
C GLY A 205 -6.07 -5.30 -6.53
N ALA A 206 -5.82 -4.19 -7.22
CA ALA A 206 -6.45 -3.87 -8.50
C ALA A 206 -6.17 -4.93 -9.57
N SER A 207 -4.94 -5.45 -9.66
CA SER A 207 -4.60 -6.52 -10.60
C SER A 207 -5.39 -7.80 -10.37
N PHE A 208 -5.47 -8.29 -9.12
CA PHE A 208 -6.32 -9.45 -8.81
C PHE A 208 -7.78 -9.22 -9.15
N ALA A 209 -8.30 -8.01 -8.88
CA ALA A 209 -9.68 -7.66 -9.23
C ALA A 209 -9.95 -7.78 -10.73
N VAL A 210 -9.01 -7.36 -11.59
CA VAL A 210 -9.13 -7.52 -13.05
C VAL A 210 -9.25 -9.01 -13.40
N PHE A 211 -8.34 -9.85 -12.89
CA PHE A 211 -8.36 -11.28 -13.19
C PHE A 211 -9.65 -11.95 -12.78
N GLU A 212 -10.05 -11.78 -11.52
CA GLU A 212 -11.30 -12.36 -11.05
C GLU A 212 -12.49 -11.86 -11.85
N ASN A 213 -12.58 -10.55 -12.10
CA ASN A 213 -13.70 -10.01 -12.87
C ASN A 213 -13.79 -10.60 -14.27
N LEU A 214 -12.66 -10.75 -14.97
CA LEU A 214 -12.63 -11.38 -16.28
C LEU A 214 -13.07 -12.84 -16.20
N MET A 215 -12.59 -13.61 -15.22
CA MET A 215 -13.03 -14.99 -15.01
C MET A 215 -14.55 -15.07 -14.74
N TYR A 216 -15.08 -14.17 -13.91
CA TYR A 216 -16.51 -14.15 -13.59
C TYR A 216 -17.37 -13.76 -14.80
N VAL A 217 -16.96 -12.77 -15.59
CA VAL A 217 -17.73 -12.22 -16.71
C VAL A 217 -17.66 -13.09 -17.97
N PHE A 218 -16.56 -13.81 -18.20
CA PHE A 218 -16.37 -14.60 -19.42
C PHE A 218 -16.52 -16.11 -19.21
N LEU A 219 -16.23 -16.62 -18.02
CA LEU A 219 -16.16 -18.07 -17.80
C LEU A 219 -17.18 -18.58 -16.79
N ALA A 220 -17.54 -17.78 -15.78
CA ALA A 220 -18.47 -18.22 -14.74
C ALA A 220 -19.92 -17.80 -14.96
N SER A 221 -20.16 -16.67 -15.63
CA SER A 221 -21.52 -16.19 -15.88
C SER A 221 -22.25 -17.10 -16.87
N GLY A 222 -23.49 -17.50 -16.52
CA GLY A 222 -24.34 -18.41 -17.32
C GLY A 222 -24.89 -17.83 -18.64
N GLY A 223 -24.14 -16.97 -19.31
CA GLY A 223 -24.48 -16.33 -20.58
C GLY A 223 -24.09 -14.86 -20.66
N GLU A 224 -24.09 -14.30 -21.87
CA GLU A 224 -23.68 -12.92 -22.20
C GLU A 224 -24.42 -11.85 -21.36
N GLN A 225 -25.74 -12.01 -21.20
CA GLN A 225 -26.55 -11.08 -20.40
C GLN A 225 -26.21 -11.13 -18.90
N ALA A 226 -25.94 -12.33 -18.38
CA ALA A 226 -25.50 -12.50 -16.99
C ALA A 226 -24.08 -11.94 -16.78
N GLY A 227 -23.22 -12.04 -17.78
CA GLY A 227 -21.88 -11.45 -17.79
C GLY A 227 -21.92 -9.93 -17.66
N LEU A 228 -22.85 -9.25 -18.35
CA LEU A 228 -23.03 -7.80 -18.23
C LEU A 228 -23.40 -7.37 -16.81
N TRP A 229 -24.41 -8.01 -16.21
CA TRP A 229 -24.84 -7.67 -14.85
C TRP A 229 -23.77 -8.01 -13.80
N THR A 230 -23.07 -9.13 -14.00
CA THR A 230 -21.94 -9.53 -13.15
C THR A 230 -20.81 -8.50 -13.23
N GLY A 231 -20.45 -8.08 -14.44
CA GLY A 231 -19.43 -7.05 -14.68
C GLY A 231 -19.79 -5.72 -14.02
N LEU A 232 -21.06 -5.29 -14.14
CA LEU A 232 -21.55 -4.08 -13.49
C LEU A 232 -21.46 -4.17 -11.96
N ALA A 233 -22.01 -5.23 -11.35
CA ALA A 233 -21.98 -5.41 -9.90
C ALA A 233 -20.54 -5.44 -9.37
N ARG A 234 -19.64 -6.14 -10.06
CA ARG A 234 -18.22 -6.24 -9.68
C ARG A 234 -17.46 -4.93 -9.90
N SER A 235 -17.82 -4.14 -10.92
CA SER A 235 -17.23 -2.82 -11.18
C SER A 235 -17.54 -1.81 -10.06
N ILE A 236 -18.74 -1.85 -9.49
CA ILE A 236 -19.16 -0.91 -8.45
C ILE A 236 -18.60 -1.31 -7.09
N VAL A 237 -18.40 -2.61 -6.86
CA VAL A 237 -18.13 -3.11 -5.51
C VAL A 237 -16.86 -3.94 -5.40
N SER A 238 -16.75 -5.05 -6.13
CA SER A 238 -15.62 -5.99 -5.99
C SER A 238 -14.29 -5.29 -6.23
N ILE A 239 -14.18 -4.51 -7.30
CA ILE A 239 -12.95 -3.76 -7.62
C ILE A 239 -12.56 -2.81 -6.49
N PRO A 240 -13.43 -1.88 -6.03
CA PRO A 240 -13.13 -1.06 -4.86
C PRO A 240 -12.72 -1.85 -3.61
N VAL A 241 -13.36 -2.98 -3.31
CA VAL A 241 -12.99 -3.82 -2.15
C VAL A 241 -11.56 -4.33 -2.29
N HIS A 242 -11.15 -4.88 -3.43
CA HIS A 242 -9.76 -5.32 -3.62
C HIS A 242 -8.76 -4.18 -3.55
N CYS A 243 -9.07 -3.02 -4.14
CA CYS A 243 -8.23 -1.83 -4.03
C CYS A 243 -8.04 -1.41 -2.56
N VAL A 244 -9.12 -1.41 -1.78
CA VAL A 244 -9.11 -1.09 -0.35
C VAL A 244 -8.32 -2.13 0.45
N CYS A 245 -8.50 -3.42 0.21
CA CYS A 245 -7.68 -4.49 0.82
C CYS A 245 -6.19 -4.28 0.53
N GLY A 246 -5.84 -3.97 -0.72
CA GLY A 246 -4.49 -3.61 -1.14
C GLY A 246 -3.93 -2.38 -0.41
N MET A 247 -4.72 -1.33 -0.26
CA MET A 247 -4.35 -0.12 0.50
C MET A 247 -4.14 -0.41 2.00
N ILE A 248 -4.97 -1.25 2.61
CA ILE A 248 -4.80 -1.69 4.01
C ILE A 248 -3.48 -2.44 4.17
N MET A 249 -3.18 -3.41 3.29
CA MET A 249 -1.90 -4.11 3.32
C MET A 249 -0.71 -3.17 3.15
N GLY A 250 -0.75 -2.29 2.14
CA GLY A 250 0.31 -1.33 1.85
C GLY A 250 0.55 -0.35 2.99
N SER A 251 -0.52 0.18 3.59
CA SER A 251 -0.42 1.10 4.73
C SER A 251 0.13 0.42 5.98
N ARG A 252 -0.29 -0.82 6.29
CA ARG A 252 0.26 -1.57 7.44
C ARG A 252 1.72 -1.99 7.25
N LEU A 253 2.13 -2.31 6.02
CA LEU A 253 3.54 -2.42 5.67
C LEU A 253 4.27 -1.08 5.92
N GLY A 254 3.66 0.04 5.54
CA GLY A 254 4.15 1.37 5.88
C GLY A 254 4.28 1.58 7.40
N HIS A 255 3.35 1.07 8.22
CA HIS A 255 3.48 1.16 9.68
C HIS A 255 4.68 0.38 10.20
N GLN A 256 5.03 -0.76 9.59
CA GLN A 256 6.20 -1.53 10.01
C GLN A 256 7.49 -0.75 9.77
N LYS A 257 7.62 -0.09 8.61
CA LYS A 257 8.83 0.67 8.27
C LYS A 257 8.88 2.04 8.93
N PHE A 258 7.82 2.83 8.79
CA PHE A 258 7.86 4.25 9.12
C PHE A 258 7.43 4.55 10.56
N LEU A 259 6.68 3.65 11.19
CA LEU A 259 6.22 3.80 12.57
C LEU A 259 6.86 2.78 13.53
N LEU A 260 7.75 1.92 13.02
CA LEU A 260 8.41 0.84 13.77
C LEU A 260 7.44 -0.05 14.54
N THR A 261 6.24 -0.21 13.98
CA THR A 261 5.24 -1.05 14.63
C THR A 261 5.67 -2.50 14.54
N ARG A 262 5.76 -3.15 15.70
CA ARG A 262 5.95 -4.60 15.77
C ARG A 262 4.67 -5.28 15.27
N GLY A 263 4.79 -6.11 14.25
CA GLY A 263 3.67 -6.84 13.69
C GLY A 263 4.16 -7.91 12.73
N GLY A 264 3.58 -9.10 12.83
CA GLY A 264 3.87 -10.19 11.90
C GLY A 264 2.96 -10.15 10.67
N PHE A 265 3.23 -11.05 9.73
CA PHE A 265 2.41 -11.34 8.55
C PHE A 265 0.90 -11.32 8.84
N LEU A 266 0.44 -12.06 9.85
CA LEU A 266 -0.97 -12.16 10.20
C LEU A 266 -1.60 -10.80 10.56
N ARG A 267 -0.86 -9.90 11.23
CA ARG A 267 -1.37 -8.57 11.59
C ARG A 267 -1.67 -7.71 10.36
N ILE A 268 -0.96 -7.93 9.27
CA ILE A 268 -1.15 -7.20 8.01
C ILE A 268 -2.34 -7.77 7.26
N ILE A 269 -2.39 -9.09 7.07
CA ILE A 269 -3.35 -9.72 6.15
C ILE A 269 -4.71 -10.02 6.78
N TRP A 270 -4.85 -10.11 8.11
CA TRP A 270 -6.11 -10.58 8.71
C TRP A 270 -7.31 -9.70 8.36
N VAL A 271 -7.17 -8.36 8.34
CA VAL A 271 -8.28 -7.48 7.95
C VAL A 271 -8.63 -7.65 6.47
N PRO A 272 -7.67 -7.54 5.53
CA PRO A 272 -7.93 -7.85 4.12
C PRO A 272 -8.63 -9.20 3.93
N THR A 273 -8.13 -10.26 4.58
CA THR A 273 -8.70 -11.61 4.50
C THR A 273 -10.12 -11.68 5.04
N VAL A 274 -10.42 -11.02 6.18
CA VAL A 274 -11.78 -11.00 6.74
C VAL A 274 -12.73 -10.18 5.86
N LEU A 275 -12.31 -9.02 5.36
CA LEU A 275 -13.14 -8.19 4.48
C LEU A 275 -13.47 -8.92 3.18
N HIS A 276 -12.45 -9.46 2.51
CA HIS A 276 -12.61 -10.22 1.28
C HIS A 276 -13.39 -11.52 1.53
N GLY A 277 -13.05 -12.29 2.57
CA GLY A 277 -13.76 -13.50 2.94
C GLY A 277 -15.23 -13.24 3.28
N THR A 278 -15.57 -12.14 3.95
CA THR A 278 -16.96 -11.77 4.25
C THR A 278 -17.75 -11.48 2.97
N PHE A 279 -17.14 -10.80 2.01
CA PHE A 279 -17.74 -10.60 0.68
C PHE A 279 -18.09 -11.95 0.03
N ASN A 280 -17.10 -12.84 -0.11
CA ASN A 280 -17.31 -14.12 -0.78
C ASN A 280 -18.29 -15.01 0.00
N PHE A 281 -18.23 -14.98 1.33
CA PHE A 281 -19.10 -15.76 2.20
C PHE A 281 -20.57 -15.38 2.02
N SER A 282 -20.86 -14.08 1.88
CA SER A 282 -22.21 -13.61 1.60
C SER A 282 -22.76 -14.15 0.28
N ILE A 283 -21.92 -14.22 -0.76
CA ILE A 283 -22.32 -14.79 -2.06
C ILE A 283 -22.56 -16.29 -1.95
N TYR A 284 -21.63 -17.05 -1.35
CA TYR A 284 -21.75 -18.51 -1.27
C TYR A 284 -22.94 -18.96 -0.42
N ILE A 285 -23.16 -18.32 0.73
CA ILE A 285 -24.31 -18.67 1.59
C ILE A 285 -25.61 -18.32 0.88
N LEU A 286 -25.74 -17.10 0.38
CA LEU A 286 -27.01 -16.63 -0.18
C LEU A 286 -27.33 -17.35 -1.50
N GLY A 287 -26.31 -17.75 -2.27
CA GLY A 287 -26.50 -18.58 -3.46
C GLY A 287 -26.86 -20.04 -3.19
N GLY A 288 -26.52 -20.58 -2.01
CA GLY A 288 -26.80 -21.97 -1.63
C GLY A 288 -27.97 -22.15 -0.65
N MET A 289 -28.51 -21.06 -0.09
CA MET A 289 -29.51 -21.12 0.97
C MET A 289 -30.81 -21.78 0.53
N ASP A 290 -31.29 -21.45 -0.68
CA ASP A 290 -32.54 -21.98 -1.22
C ASP A 290 -32.52 -23.52 -1.30
N GLU A 291 -31.40 -24.10 -1.75
CA GLU A 291 -31.23 -25.55 -1.81
C GLU A 291 -31.10 -26.17 -0.41
N ALA A 292 -30.39 -25.49 0.51
CA ALA A 292 -30.17 -26.00 1.85
C ALA A 292 -31.44 -26.02 2.71
N VAL A 293 -32.33 -25.03 2.55
CA VAL A 293 -33.58 -24.91 3.30
C VAL A 293 -34.75 -25.58 2.58
N GLY A 294 -34.67 -25.74 1.25
CA GLY A 294 -35.76 -26.27 0.43
C GLY A 294 -36.87 -25.24 0.17
N GLU A 295 -36.62 -23.96 0.47
CA GLU A 295 -37.54 -22.85 0.25
C GLU A 295 -36.81 -21.76 -0.53
N LYS A 296 -37.39 -21.34 -1.66
CA LYS A 296 -36.79 -20.30 -2.50
C LYS A 296 -37.08 -18.91 -1.94
N TRP A 297 -36.04 -18.18 -1.57
CA TRP A 297 -36.14 -16.77 -1.21
C TRP A 297 -36.36 -15.91 -2.46
N SER A 298 -37.02 -14.77 -2.29
CA SER A 298 -37.18 -13.85 -3.42
C SER A 298 -35.81 -13.36 -3.92
N ASP A 299 -35.62 -13.37 -5.25
CA ASP A 299 -34.36 -12.97 -5.88
C ASP A 299 -33.93 -11.55 -5.46
N GLY A 300 -34.90 -10.66 -5.17
CA GLY A 300 -34.68 -9.31 -4.67
C GLY A 300 -34.11 -9.25 -3.25
N VAL A 301 -34.58 -10.11 -2.34
CA VAL A 301 -34.03 -10.20 -0.96
C VAL A 301 -32.61 -10.75 -1.01
N THR A 302 -32.36 -11.81 -1.79
CA THR A 302 -31.03 -12.40 -1.95
C THR A 302 -30.05 -11.38 -2.50
N SER A 303 -30.39 -10.74 -3.63
CA SER A 303 -29.53 -9.76 -4.28
C SER A 303 -29.33 -8.49 -3.43
N GLY A 304 -30.38 -8.02 -2.77
CA GLY A 304 -30.32 -6.87 -1.86
C GLY A 304 -29.45 -7.13 -0.64
N THR A 305 -29.47 -8.35 -0.09
CA THR A 305 -28.63 -8.74 1.06
C THR A 305 -27.16 -8.85 0.65
N ILE A 306 -26.87 -9.44 -0.51
CA ILE A 306 -25.49 -9.48 -1.06
C ILE A 306 -24.99 -8.04 -1.23
N PHE A 307 -25.76 -7.18 -1.91
CA PHE A 307 -25.37 -5.80 -2.18
C PHE A 307 -25.23 -4.96 -0.90
N GLY A 308 -26.12 -5.14 0.08
CA GLY A 308 -26.02 -4.48 1.38
C GLY A 308 -24.76 -4.88 2.15
N THR A 309 -24.47 -6.18 2.24
CA THR A 309 -23.25 -6.70 2.88
C THR A 309 -22.01 -6.14 2.22
N LEU A 310 -22.05 -6.06 0.89
CA LEU A 310 -21.00 -5.53 0.06
C LEU A 310 -20.67 -4.05 0.33
N LEU A 311 -21.69 -3.21 0.43
CA LEU A 311 -21.51 -1.81 0.80
C LEU A 311 -20.95 -1.65 2.21
N VAL A 312 -21.36 -2.51 3.14
CA VAL A 312 -20.81 -2.53 4.51
C VAL A 312 -19.33 -2.91 4.49
N VAL A 313 -18.94 -3.98 3.79
CA VAL A 313 -17.54 -4.39 3.65
C VAL A 313 -16.69 -3.28 3.04
N LEU A 314 -17.17 -2.64 1.98
CA LEU A 314 -16.48 -1.52 1.35
C LEU A 314 -16.36 -0.31 2.30
N GLY A 315 -17.44 0.04 3.00
CA GLY A 315 -17.47 1.15 3.96
C GLY A 315 -16.53 0.93 5.13
N VAL A 316 -16.58 -0.25 5.77
CA VAL A 316 -15.68 -0.64 6.85
C VAL A 316 -14.23 -0.66 6.36
N GLY A 317 -13.97 -1.27 5.20
CA GLY A 317 -12.65 -1.29 4.60
C GLY A 317 -12.10 0.12 4.34
N ALA A 318 -12.91 1.03 3.79
CA ALA A 318 -12.51 2.40 3.53
C ALA A 318 -12.20 3.17 4.83
N VAL A 319 -12.97 2.95 5.91
CA VAL A 319 -12.69 3.53 7.23
C VAL A 319 -11.37 3.00 7.79
N VAL A 320 -11.14 1.68 7.73
CA VAL A 320 -9.89 1.08 8.20
C VAL A 320 -8.69 1.58 7.39
N ALA A 321 -8.80 1.59 6.06
CA ALA A 321 -7.77 2.13 5.17
C ALA A 321 -7.47 3.59 5.51
N ARG A 322 -8.51 4.42 5.74
CA ARG A 322 -8.32 5.82 6.13
C ARG A 322 -7.59 5.94 7.46
N PHE A 323 -7.98 5.16 8.46
CA PHE A 323 -7.33 5.16 9.77
C PHE A 323 -5.84 4.78 9.68
N ASP A 324 -5.52 3.75 8.90
CA ASP A 324 -4.15 3.31 8.68
C ASP A 324 -3.34 4.36 7.90
N VAL A 325 -3.93 5.02 6.89
CA VAL A 325 -3.24 6.05 6.09
C VAL A 325 -2.98 7.34 6.87
N VAL A 326 -3.93 7.81 7.68
CA VAL A 326 -3.79 9.07 8.43
C VAL A 326 -2.54 9.08 9.31
N LYS A 327 -2.21 7.94 9.94
CA LYS A 327 -1.00 7.82 10.78
C LYS A 327 0.30 8.01 10.00
N LEU A 328 0.28 7.75 8.69
CA LEU A 328 1.42 7.89 7.79
C LEU A 328 1.51 9.28 7.15
N GLU A 329 0.49 10.14 7.28
CA GLU A 329 0.49 11.48 6.68
C GLU A 329 1.57 12.42 7.25
N ARG A 330 2.15 12.08 8.41
CA ARG A 330 3.26 12.82 9.02
C ARG A 330 4.54 12.79 8.19
N PHE A 331 4.71 11.79 7.32
CA PHE A 331 5.85 11.72 6.42
C PHE A 331 5.55 12.51 5.14
N PRO A 332 6.32 13.56 4.81
CA PRO A 332 6.13 14.35 3.59
C PRO A 332 6.37 13.50 2.34
N GLN A 333 5.91 14.02 1.19
CA GLN A 333 6.08 13.35 -0.09
C GLN A 333 7.49 13.58 -0.62
N SER A 334 8.15 12.52 -1.07
CA SER A 334 9.50 12.56 -1.62
C SER A 334 9.50 12.44 -3.14
N ASP A 335 10.51 12.99 -3.81
CA ASP A 335 10.73 12.83 -5.26
C ASP A 335 11.78 11.74 -5.53
N VAL A 336 11.31 10.49 -5.55
CA VAL A 336 12.14 9.29 -5.75
C VAL A 336 12.86 9.30 -7.11
N PRO A 337 12.24 9.68 -8.25
CA PRO A 337 12.95 9.85 -9.51
C PRO A 337 14.10 10.87 -9.45
N GLU A 338 13.96 11.96 -8.71
CA GLU A 338 15.03 12.94 -8.50
C GLU A 338 16.16 12.34 -7.65
N LEU A 339 15.83 11.69 -6.52
CA LEU A 339 16.80 11.02 -5.64
C LEU A 339 17.59 9.92 -6.37
N PHE A 340 16.98 9.24 -7.34
CA PHE A 340 17.66 8.27 -8.18
C PHE A 340 18.67 8.91 -9.12
N LYS A 341 18.32 10.04 -9.74
CA LYS A 341 19.26 10.80 -10.59
C LYS A 341 20.44 11.33 -9.80
N GLU A 342 20.23 11.64 -8.51
CA GLU A 342 21.30 12.02 -7.57
C GLU A 342 22.13 10.83 -7.09
N GLY A 343 21.78 9.59 -7.44
CA GLY A 343 22.47 8.39 -6.97
C GLY A 343 22.25 8.08 -5.48
N LEU A 344 21.23 8.66 -4.84
CA LEU A 344 20.96 8.45 -3.42
C LEU A 344 20.16 7.17 -3.14
N VAL A 345 19.37 6.70 -4.10
CA VAL A 345 18.58 5.45 -4.02
C VAL A 345 18.94 4.51 -5.17
N SER A 346 18.71 3.21 -4.97
CA SER A 346 18.92 2.20 -6.00
C SER A 346 17.93 2.33 -7.16
N ALA A 347 18.28 1.67 -8.26
CA ALA A 347 17.35 1.45 -9.35
C ALA A 347 16.12 0.65 -8.89
N PRO A 348 14.98 0.74 -9.60
CA PRO A 348 13.84 -0.15 -9.42
C PRO A 348 14.25 -1.62 -9.53
N ASP A 349 13.52 -2.50 -8.84
CA ASP A 349 13.79 -3.94 -8.89
C ASP A 349 13.62 -4.45 -10.32
N HIS A 350 14.56 -5.25 -10.83
CA HIS A 350 14.33 -6.07 -12.04
C HIS A 350 13.59 -7.36 -11.68
N MET A 351 12.76 -7.89 -12.59
CA MET A 351 11.99 -9.13 -12.33
C MET A 351 12.84 -10.37 -12.04
N LEU A 352 14.13 -10.36 -12.39
CA LEU A 352 15.07 -11.47 -12.16
C LEU A 352 16.04 -11.19 -11.00
N GLU A 353 15.63 -10.34 -10.05
CA GLU A 353 16.44 -10.03 -8.88
C GLU A 353 16.76 -11.28 -8.05
N GLY A 354 18.06 -11.59 -7.95
CA GLY A 354 18.57 -12.78 -7.28
C GLY A 354 18.88 -13.96 -8.21
N ILE A 355 18.41 -13.96 -9.45
CA ILE A 355 18.75 -14.96 -10.48
C ILE A 355 19.88 -14.44 -11.39
N CYS A 356 19.92 -13.13 -11.63
CA CYS A 356 20.99 -12.51 -12.42
C CYS A 356 22.34 -12.71 -11.71
N PRO A 357 23.33 -13.40 -12.32
CA PRO A 357 24.65 -13.57 -11.73
C PRO A 357 25.31 -12.21 -11.64
N ARG A 358 25.33 -11.61 -10.43
CA ARG A 358 25.91 -10.29 -10.12
C ARG A 358 27.42 -10.16 -10.44
N GLN A 359 28.06 -11.19 -10.99
CA GLN A 359 29.51 -11.26 -11.17
C GLN A 359 30.03 -10.99 -12.58
N HIS A 360 29.17 -10.90 -13.61
CA HIS A 360 29.66 -10.78 -14.99
C HIS A 360 29.21 -9.49 -15.68
N ALA A 361 29.60 -8.34 -15.10
CA ALA A 361 29.56 -7.05 -15.80
C ALA A 361 30.56 -6.96 -16.98
N LYS A 362 31.33 -8.03 -17.26
CA LYS A 362 32.33 -8.10 -18.33
C LYS A 362 32.04 -9.10 -19.45
N ASP A 363 31.02 -9.97 -19.30
CA ASP A 363 30.79 -11.00 -20.31
C ASP A 363 29.69 -10.60 -21.29
N ALA A 364 30.01 -10.75 -22.57
CA ALA A 364 29.17 -10.40 -23.72
C ALA A 364 27.86 -11.20 -23.84
N PHE A 365 27.55 -12.05 -22.86
CA PHE A 365 26.38 -12.94 -22.82
C PHE A 365 25.25 -12.46 -21.89
N CYS A 366 25.31 -11.22 -21.41
CA CYS A 366 24.14 -10.61 -20.76
C CYS A 366 23.07 -10.31 -21.83
N CYS A 367 22.19 -11.28 -22.11
CA CYS A 367 21.12 -11.20 -23.11
C CYS A 367 19.96 -10.23 -22.73
N ALA A 368 20.14 -9.39 -21.72
CA ALA A 368 19.12 -8.43 -21.35
C ALA A 368 19.21 -7.17 -22.26
N PRO A 369 18.10 -6.65 -22.80
CA PRO A 369 18.11 -5.41 -23.59
C PRO A 369 18.83 -4.28 -22.83
N ARG A 370 19.45 -3.31 -23.53
CA ARG A 370 20.18 -2.17 -22.91
C ARG A 370 19.40 -1.40 -21.82
N TRP A 371 18.08 -1.58 -21.75
CA TRP A 371 17.17 -0.99 -20.77
C TRP A 371 17.06 -1.79 -19.46
N CYS A 372 17.58 -3.03 -19.43
CA CYS A 372 17.60 -3.91 -18.26
C CYS A 372 18.94 -3.86 -17.50
N CYS A 373 20.05 -3.59 -18.21
CA CYS A 373 21.39 -3.59 -17.64
C CYS A 373 22.20 -2.38 -18.11
N ASP A 374 21.74 -1.16 -17.84
CA ASP A 374 22.70 -0.03 -17.77
C ASP A 374 23.42 -0.09 -16.41
N CYS A 375 24.18 -1.17 -16.21
CA CYS A 375 25.05 -1.37 -15.06
C CYS A 375 26.35 -0.55 -15.18
N ARG A 376 26.46 0.32 -16.19
CA ARG A 376 27.62 1.21 -16.39
C ARG A 376 27.45 2.47 -15.55
N GLY A 377 27.72 2.35 -14.26
CA GLY A 377 27.86 3.51 -13.37
C GLY A 377 27.23 3.37 -11.99
N ALA A 378 26.34 2.38 -11.79
CA ALA A 378 25.90 2.03 -10.45
C ALA A 378 26.96 1.11 -9.83
N GLU A 379 27.86 1.67 -9.02
CA GLU A 379 28.57 0.84 -8.04
C GLU A 379 27.53 -0.04 -7.34
N ALA A 380 27.75 -1.34 -7.37
CA ALA A 380 26.85 -2.33 -6.82
C ALA A 380 26.77 -2.15 -5.30
N ARG A 381 25.95 -1.20 -4.83
CA ARG A 381 25.47 -1.20 -3.44
C ARG A 381 24.77 -2.53 -3.25
N GLU A 382 25.10 -3.25 -2.18
CA GLU A 382 24.42 -4.49 -1.85
C GLU A 382 22.92 -4.22 -1.75
N VAL A 383 22.18 -4.54 -2.82
CA VAL A 383 20.72 -4.48 -2.87
C VAL A 383 20.19 -5.68 -2.09
N TRP A 384 20.43 -5.67 -0.79
CA TRP A 384 19.74 -6.52 0.18
C TRP A 384 18.71 -5.63 0.88
N PRO A 385 17.49 -6.11 1.21
CA PRO A 385 16.60 -5.34 2.07
C PRO A 385 17.40 -4.92 3.30
N LEU A 386 17.64 -3.62 3.43
CA LEU A 386 18.39 -3.06 4.55
C LEU A 386 17.76 -3.58 5.83
N LYS A 387 18.58 -4.10 6.73
CA LYS A 387 18.04 -4.72 7.95
C LYS A 387 17.18 -3.67 8.69
N PRO A 388 16.07 -4.08 9.32
CA PRO A 388 15.14 -3.13 9.95
C PRO A 388 15.82 -2.13 10.89
N ASP A 389 16.83 -2.57 11.65
CA ASP A 389 17.64 -1.78 12.59
C ASP A 389 18.36 -0.58 11.95
N VAL A 390 18.70 -0.67 10.66
CA VAL A 390 19.41 0.42 9.94
C VAL A 390 18.48 1.62 9.69
N TRP A 391 17.16 1.42 9.67
CA TRP A 391 16.18 2.49 9.48
C TRP A 391 15.87 3.24 10.79
N ASP A 392 16.15 2.64 11.94
CA ASP A 392 15.70 3.15 13.25
C ASP A 392 16.58 4.29 13.78
N GLU A 393 17.91 4.17 13.64
CA GLU A 393 18.85 5.09 14.25
C GLU A 393 19.02 6.40 13.45
N GLY A 394 18.09 7.33 13.66
CA GLY A 394 18.18 8.70 13.16
C GLY A 394 17.88 8.89 11.67
N VAL A 395 17.55 7.83 10.92
CA VAL A 395 17.03 7.93 9.55
C VAL A 395 15.55 8.32 9.57
N LEU A 396 14.71 7.62 10.33
CA LEU A 396 13.26 7.91 10.40
C LEU A 396 12.92 9.33 10.89
N PRO A 397 13.57 9.90 11.93
CA PRO A 397 13.35 11.29 12.31
C PRO A 397 13.68 12.29 11.19
N LEU A 398 14.67 12.00 10.35
CA LEU A 398 15.00 12.83 9.18
C LEU A 398 13.92 12.71 8.10
N LEU A 399 13.44 11.50 7.83
CA LEU A 399 12.31 11.29 6.92
C LEU A 399 11.03 11.99 7.39
N GLU A 400 10.72 11.94 8.69
CA GLU A 400 9.56 12.63 9.27
C GLU A 400 9.69 14.16 9.17
N LYS A 401 10.91 14.70 9.32
CA LYS A 401 11.20 16.13 9.10
C LYS A 401 11.23 16.53 7.62
N GLY A 402 11.28 15.58 6.70
CA GLY A 402 11.40 15.81 5.25
C GLY A 402 12.82 16.00 4.74
N ASP A 403 13.84 15.77 5.57
CA ASP A 403 15.24 15.77 5.15
C ASP A 403 15.64 14.41 4.60
N VAL A 404 15.03 14.06 3.47
CA VAL A 404 15.17 12.74 2.82
C VAL A 404 16.61 12.52 2.33
N ARG A 405 17.30 13.59 1.93
CA ARG A 405 18.69 13.51 1.47
C ARG A 405 19.63 13.19 2.62
N ALA A 406 19.52 13.87 3.76
CA ALA A 406 20.32 13.51 4.93
C ALA A 406 19.99 12.11 5.43
N ALA A 407 18.72 11.71 5.40
CA ALA A 407 18.28 10.37 5.77
C ALA A 407 18.98 9.29 4.91
N LEU A 408 18.98 9.47 3.58
CA LEU A 408 19.61 8.55 2.64
C LEU A 408 21.14 8.56 2.71
N ARG A 409 21.78 9.73 2.89
CA ARG A 409 23.22 9.80 3.11
C ARG A 409 23.65 9.02 4.36
N LYS A 410 22.90 9.20 5.46
CA LYS A 410 23.10 8.42 6.68
C LYS A 410 22.92 6.92 6.45
N LEU A 411 21.89 6.55 5.71
CA LEU A 411 21.60 5.16 5.33
C LEU A 411 22.74 4.54 4.51
N ASN A 412 23.39 5.34 3.65
CA ASN A 412 24.53 4.95 2.83
C ASN A 412 25.86 4.95 3.61
N GLY A 413 25.86 5.26 4.91
CA GLY A 413 27.07 5.33 5.72
C GLY A 413 27.91 6.60 5.52
N GLU A 414 27.37 7.61 4.83
CA GLU A 414 28.01 8.92 4.74
C GLU A 414 27.85 9.64 6.09
N THR A 415 28.94 10.16 6.64
CA THR A 415 28.90 11.01 7.84
C THR A 415 28.14 12.29 7.51
N VAL A 416 26.87 12.36 7.92
CA VAL A 416 26.08 13.58 7.86
C VAL A 416 26.72 14.59 8.81
N GLN A 417 27.55 15.49 8.28
CA GLN A 417 27.92 16.70 9.00
C GLN A 417 26.64 17.53 9.17
N THR A 418 26.08 17.51 10.39
CA THR A 418 25.04 18.45 10.77
C THR A 418 25.59 19.87 10.61
N PRO A 419 24.97 20.75 9.83
CA PRO A 419 25.34 22.15 9.86
C PRO A 419 25.00 22.68 11.27
N ASN A 420 26.01 23.24 11.94
CA ASN A 420 25.98 23.92 13.24
C ASN A 420 26.34 23.08 14.47
N ALA A 421 27.63 22.78 14.58
CA ALA A 421 28.35 23.09 15.81
C ALA A 421 29.40 24.14 15.47
N TRP A 422 28.99 25.42 15.47
CA TRP A 422 29.90 26.55 15.47
C TRP A 422 30.61 26.55 16.84
N ASN A 423 31.63 25.70 16.99
CA ASN A 423 32.55 25.80 18.11
C ASN A 423 33.46 26.98 17.81
N GLY A 424 33.03 28.16 18.26
CA GLY A 424 33.92 29.27 18.49
C GLY A 424 35.01 28.82 19.46
N ARG A 425 36.21 28.61 18.94
CA ARG A 425 37.44 28.82 19.71
C ARG A 425 38.38 29.65 18.85
N GLU A 426 38.48 30.90 19.26
CA GLU A 426 39.60 31.79 18.99
C GLU A 426 40.93 31.12 19.34
N GLY A 427 41.96 31.45 18.57
CA GLY A 427 43.36 31.18 18.89
C GLY A 427 44.04 30.21 17.93
N ASP A 428 44.46 30.68 16.75
CA ASP A 428 45.83 31.17 16.64
C ASP A 428 46.09 31.87 15.31
N ARG A 429 46.72 33.04 15.41
CA ARG A 429 47.27 33.78 14.27
C ARG A 429 48.60 33.15 13.86
N GLN A 430 48.94 33.33 12.58
CA GLN A 430 50.27 33.30 11.96
C GLN A 430 50.61 32.09 11.08
N ARG A 431 50.35 32.22 9.77
CA ARG A 431 51.41 32.46 8.75
C ARG A 431 50.80 32.64 7.36
N ALA A 432 51.22 33.72 6.71
CA ALA A 432 50.95 34.05 5.31
C ALA A 432 51.99 33.36 4.38
N PRO A 433 51.88 33.48 3.04
CA PRO A 433 52.14 32.40 2.08
C PRO A 433 53.54 32.45 1.47
N GLY A 434 54.01 31.28 0.97
CA GLY A 434 55.23 31.15 0.18
C GLY A 434 54.93 30.44 -1.14
N GLU A 435 55.25 31.12 -2.23
CA GLU A 435 55.12 30.69 -3.62
C GLU A 435 56.11 29.58 -4.02
N ALA A 436 55.82 28.99 -5.19
CA ALA A 436 56.77 28.66 -6.26
C ALA A 436 57.18 27.19 -6.48
N THR A 437 56.70 26.72 -7.65
CA THR A 437 57.47 26.08 -8.75
C THR A 437 57.87 24.59 -8.70
N THR A 438 57.23 23.86 -9.63
CA THR A 438 57.79 22.91 -10.62
C THR A 438 58.84 21.89 -10.18
N SER A 439 58.55 20.60 -10.39
CA SER A 439 59.22 19.85 -11.47
C SER A 439 58.61 18.45 -11.66
N ARG A 440 58.70 18.04 -12.92
CA ARG A 440 58.21 16.84 -13.57
C ARG A 440 59.29 15.77 -13.45
N GLN A 441 58.99 14.56 -12.96
CA GLN A 441 59.84 13.39 -13.26
C GLN A 441 59.03 12.10 -13.39
N MET A 442 59.07 11.59 -14.62
CA MET A 442 58.76 10.21 -15.02
C MET A 442 59.67 9.23 -14.27
N GLY A 443 59.14 8.06 -13.89
CA GLY A 443 59.97 7.01 -13.29
C GLY A 443 59.26 5.67 -13.11
N ARG A 444 59.09 4.95 -14.23
CA ARG A 444 59.11 3.48 -14.43
C ARG A 444 58.65 2.53 -13.30
N ASN A 445 57.68 1.67 -13.69
CA ASN A 445 57.43 0.32 -13.19
C ASN A 445 58.72 -0.53 -13.01
N PRO A 446 58.66 -1.49 -12.08
CA PRO A 446 59.17 -2.82 -12.35
C PRO A 446 58.09 -3.90 -12.10
N THR A 447 57.81 -4.65 -13.16
CA THR A 447 57.28 -6.03 -13.14
C THR A 447 58.35 -7.00 -12.67
N TYR A 448 58.00 -7.97 -11.82
CA TYR A 448 58.56 -9.32 -11.60
C TYR A 448 57.73 -9.87 -10.41
N THR A 449 57.12 -11.06 -10.38
CA THR A 449 57.20 -12.35 -11.08
C THR A 449 55.88 -13.07 -10.85
#